data_AF-A0A4P9D301-F1
#
_entry.id   AF-A0A4P9D301-F1
#
_cell.length_a   1.000
_cell.length_b   1.000
_cell.length_c   1.000
_cell.angle_alpha   90.00
_cell.angle_beta   90.00
_cell.angle_gamma   90.00
#
_symmetry.space_group_name_H-M   'P 1'
#
loop_
_entity.id
_entity.type
_entity.pdbx_description
1 polymer ?
#
loop_
_entity_poly.entity_id
_entity_poly.type
_entity_poly.pdbx_seq_one_letter_code
_entity_poly.pdbx_strand_id
1 'polypeptide(L)'
;MKPISLEIAKRFFSKTEYSDLLAKNKDEQTDYFYHLWSMKESFIKQEGKGLSLPLDSFSVRLHQDGQVSIELPDSHTPCYIKTYEVDPGYKMAVCAAHPDFPEDITMLSYEELL
;
A
#
# COMPACT_ATOMS: atom_id res chain seq x y z
N MET A 1 1.23 14.20 -5.62
CA MET A 1 2.01 13.04 -6.10
C MET A 1 3.02 13.46 -7.16
N LYS A 2 4.20 12.83 -7.21
CA LYS A 2 5.26 13.13 -8.18
C LYS A 2 5.18 12.15 -9.36
N PRO A 3 5.43 12.57 -10.61
CA PRO A 3 5.53 11.64 -11.74
C PRO A 3 6.61 10.58 -11.48
N ILE A 4 6.34 9.33 -11.84
CA ILE A 4 7.28 8.22 -11.63
C ILE A 4 7.38 7.32 -12.85
N SER A 5 8.55 6.72 -13.03
CA SER A 5 8.75 5.68 -14.03
C SER A 5 8.15 4.35 -13.57
N LEU A 6 7.23 3.80 -14.37
CA LEU A 6 6.62 2.50 -14.12
C LEU A 6 7.62 1.34 -14.24
N GLU A 7 8.85 1.59 -14.70
CA GLU A 7 9.95 0.61 -14.65
C GLU A 7 10.29 0.18 -13.22
N ILE A 8 10.02 1.02 -12.21
CA ILE A 8 10.16 0.63 -10.81
C ILE A 8 9.15 -0.47 -10.46
N ALA A 9 7.87 -0.27 -10.82
CA ALA A 9 6.84 -1.29 -10.62
C ALA A 9 7.19 -2.59 -11.33
N LYS A 10 7.67 -2.51 -12.58
CA LYS A 10 8.07 -3.69 -13.36
C LYS A 10 9.18 -4.52 -12.69
N ARG A 11 10.08 -3.89 -11.94
CA ARG A 11 11.22 -4.54 -11.29
C ARG A 11 10.90 -5.11 -9.91
N PHE A 12 10.01 -4.45 -9.17
CA PHE A 12 9.81 -4.74 -7.75
C PHE A 12 8.41 -5.28 -7.43
N PHE A 13 7.39 -4.96 -8.21
CA PHE A 13 6.03 -5.43 -7.95
C PHE A 13 5.83 -6.84 -8.51
N SER A 14 4.83 -7.53 -7.97
CA SER A 14 4.41 -8.81 -8.53
C SER A 14 3.87 -8.61 -9.95
N LYS A 15 3.85 -9.69 -10.75
CA LYS A 15 3.29 -9.64 -12.10
C LYS A 15 1.81 -9.21 -12.10
N THR A 16 1.07 -9.63 -11.07
CA THR A 16 -0.33 -9.27 -10.87
C THR A 16 -0.49 -7.77 -10.68
N GLU A 17 0.29 -7.18 -9.77
CA GLU A 17 0.26 -5.75 -9.47
C GLU A 17 0.68 -4.90 -10.66
N TYR A 18 1.74 -5.31 -11.37
CA TYR A 18 2.19 -4.61 -12.57
C TYR A 18 1.13 -4.66 -13.67
N SER A 19 0.44 -5.79 -13.86
CA SER A 19 -0.67 -5.90 -14.81
C SER A 19 -1.86 -5.03 -14.39
N ASP A 20 -2.23 -5.03 -13.11
CA ASP A 20 -3.31 -4.19 -12.58
C ASP A 20 -3.01 -2.71 -12.78
N LEU A 21 -1.75 -2.31 -12.59
CA LEU A 21 -1.27 -0.95 -12.83
C LEU A 21 -1.36 -0.55 -14.30
N LEU A 22 -0.92 -1.42 -15.21
CA LEU A 22 -1.01 -1.14 -16.66
C LEU A 22 -2.44 -1.13 -17.19
N ALA A 23 -3.37 -1.80 -16.51
CA ALA A 23 -4.79 -1.78 -16.85
C ALA A 23 -5.48 -0.45 -16.49
N LYS A 24 -4.87 0.41 -15.68
CA LYS A 24 -5.39 1.75 -15.35
C LYS A 24 -5.22 2.72 -16.51
N ASN A 25 -6.09 3.73 -16.55
CA ASN A 25 -5.91 4.86 -17.47
C ASN A 25 -4.62 5.61 -17.14
N LYS A 26 -4.04 6.30 -18.14
CA LYS A 26 -2.70 6.92 -18.02
C LYS A 26 -2.61 7.97 -16.91
N ASP A 27 -3.70 8.68 -16.68
CA ASP A 27 -3.88 9.67 -15.61
C ASP A 27 -4.02 9.03 -14.22
N GLU A 28 -4.56 7.81 -14.13
CA GLU A 28 -4.72 7.07 -12.86
C GLU A 28 -3.48 6.24 -12.48
N GLN A 29 -2.56 5.98 -13.42
CA GLN A 29 -1.41 5.11 -13.20
C GLN A 29 -0.48 5.61 -12.08
N THR A 30 -0.27 6.92 -11.98
CA THR A 30 0.61 7.47 -10.93
C THR A 30 -0.01 7.28 -9.55
N ASP A 31 -1.30 7.55 -9.41
CA ASP A 31 -2.02 7.41 -8.14
C ASP A 31 -2.09 5.94 -7.72
N TYR A 32 -2.41 5.05 -8.65
CA TYR A 32 -2.46 3.62 -8.38
C TYR A 32 -1.08 3.05 -8.04
N PHE A 33 -0.01 3.53 -8.67
CA PHE A 33 1.36 3.18 -8.28
C PHE A 33 1.61 3.52 -6.81
N TYR A 34 1.24 4.72 -6.35
CA TYR A 34 1.46 5.12 -4.96
C TYR A 34 0.56 4.38 -3.96
N HIS A 35 -0.64 3.97 -4.37
CA HIS A 35 -1.45 3.02 -3.59
C HIS A 35 -0.72 1.69 -3.41
N LEU A 36 -0.28 1.05 -4.51
CA LEU A 36 0.48 -0.19 -4.43
C LEU A 36 1.73 -0.04 -3.56
N TRP A 37 2.53 1.00 -3.81
CA TRP A 37 3.76 1.27 -3.08
C TRP A 37 3.50 1.42 -1.57
N SER A 38 2.56 2.27 -1.17
CA SER A 38 2.25 2.52 0.24
C SER A 38 1.71 1.28 0.95
N MET A 39 0.82 0.50 0.30
CA MET A 39 0.30 -0.75 0.84
C MET A 39 1.43 -1.78 1.06
N LYS A 40 2.29 -2.00 0.06
CA LYS A 40 3.41 -2.95 0.17
C LYS A 40 4.42 -2.55 1.24
N GLU A 41 4.78 -1.27 1.30
CA GLU A 41 5.67 -0.74 2.34
C GLU A 41 5.05 -0.87 3.74
N SER A 42 3.73 -0.69 3.88
CA SER A 42 3.06 -0.87 5.17
C SER A 42 3.17 -2.31 5.68
N PHE A 43 3.04 -3.29 4.79
CA PHE A 43 3.21 -4.71 5.12
C PHE A 43 4.66 -5.05 5.47
N ILE A 44 5.63 -4.61 4.66
CA ILE A 44 7.05 -4.83 4.95
C ILE A 44 7.46 -4.25 6.31
N LYS A 45 6.94 -3.06 6.65
CA LYS A 45 7.19 -2.41 7.94
C LYS A 45 6.55 -3.17 9.10
N GLN A 46 5.34 -3.71 8.91
CA GLN A 46 4.67 -4.53 9.91
C GLN A 46 5.41 -5.86 10.15
N GLU A 47 5.94 -6.48 9.09
CA GLU A 47 6.77 -7.69 9.17
C GLU A 47 8.13 -7.45 9.85
N GLY A 48 8.63 -6.22 9.83
CA GLY A 48 9.90 -5.83 10.50
C GLY A 48 11.17 -6.41 9.86
N LYS A 49 11.06 -7.10 8.72
CA LYS A 49 12.18 -7.73 7.99
C LYS A 49 12.89 -6.77 7.01
N GLY A 50 12.35 -5.56 6.84
CA GLY A 50 12.84 -4.60 5.85
C GLY A 50 12.84 -5.17 4.43
N LEU A 51 13.76 -4.70 3.58
CA LEU A 51 13.86 -5.12 2.18
C LEU A 51 14.41 -6.54 1.98
N SER A 52 14.67 -7.29 3.05
CA SER A 52 14.97 -8.72 2.96
C SER A 52 13.76 -9.55 2.53
N LEU A 53 12.54 -8.99 2.64
CA LEU A 53 11.34 -9.56 2.05
C LEU A 53 11.18 -9.04 0.61
N PRO A 54 11.27 -9.90 -0.42
CA PRO A 54 11.12 -9.46 -1.81
C PRO A 54 9.72 -8.91 -2.05
N LEU A 55 9.63 -7.72 -2.66
CA LEU A 55 8.36 -7.06 -2.98
C LEU A 55 7.50 -7.88 -3.95
N ASP A 56 8.09 -8.80 -4.73
CA ASP A 56 7.37 -9.68 -5.65
C ASP A 56 6.89 -11.00 -5.01
N SER A 57 7.21 -11.24 -3.73
CA SER A 57 6.83 -12.46 -2.99
C SER A 57 5.40 -12.47 -2.45
N PHE A 58 4.70 -11.32 -2.53
CA PHE A 58 3.31 -11.14 -2.14
C PHE A 58 2.65 -10.13 -3.07
N SER A 59 1.32 -10.16 -3.15
CA SER A 59 0.54 -9.21 -3.96
C SER A 59 -0.47 -8.46 -3.10
N VAL A 60 -0.61 -7.16 -3.32
CA VAL A 60 -1.72 -6.34 -2.78
C VAL A 60 -2.58 -5.82 -3.91
N ARG A 61 -3.87 -5.64 -3.64
CA ARG A 61 -4.82 -5.05 -4.60
C ARG A 61 -5.79 -4.13 -3.87
N LEU A 62 -5.98 -2.94 -4.43
CA LEU A 62 -7.03 -2.01 -4.03
C LEU A 62 -8.24 -2.19 -4.95
N HIS A 63 -9.37 -2.58 -4.35
CA HIS A 63 -10.62 -2.81 -5.05
C HIS A 63 -11.40 -1.50 -5.24
N GLN A 64 -12.40 -1.53 -6.13
CA GLN A 64 -13.21 -0.36 -6.46
C GLN A 64 -14.06 0.15 -5.28
N ASP A 65 -14.37 -0.71 -4.33
CA ASP A 65 -15.09 -0.38 -3.09
C ASP A 65 -14.16 0.14 -1.98
N GLY A 66 -12.87 0.31 -2.26
CA GLY A 66 -11.87 0.80 -1.31
C GLY A 66 -11.28 -0.28 -0.40
N GLN A 67 -11.72 -1.54 -0.51
CA GLN A 67 -11.13 -2.63 0.26
C GLN A 67 -9.76 -3.04 -0.30
N VAL A 68 -8.88 -3.52 0.57
CA VAL A 68 -7.56 -4.06 0.19
C VAL A 68 -7.52 -5.56 0.44
N SER A 69 -7.07 -6.31 -0.56
CA SER A 69 -6.71 -7.72 -0.39
C SER A 69 -5.20 -7.89 -0.47
N ILE A 70 -4.66 -8.77 0.37
CA ILE A 70 -3.26 -9.20 0.32
C ILE A 70 -3.20 -10.72 0.09
N GLU A 71 -2.37 -11.13 -0.86
CA GLU A 71 -2.07 -12.53 -1.17
C GLU A 71 -0.71 -12.86 -0.53
N LEU A 72 -0.75 -13.74 0.47
CA LEU A 72 0.40 -14.19 1.25
C LEU A 72 0.54 -15.71 1.15
N PRO A 73 1.75 -16.26 1.38
CA PRO A 73 1.92 -17.71 1.56
C PRO A 73 1.08 -18.23 2.73
N ASP A 74 0.53 -19.45 2.62
CA ASP A 74 -0.36 -20.07 3.62
C ASP A 74 0.22 -20.15 5.04
N SER A 75 1.53 -20.12 5.18
CA SER A 75 2.23 -20.16 6.48
C SER A 75 2.26 -18.81 7.21
N HIS A 76 1.76 -17.74 6.60
CA HIS A 76 1.82 -16.40 7.15
C HIS A 76 0.69 -16.14 8.15
N THR A 77 1.00 -15.40 9.22
CA THR A 77 -0.06 -14.93 10.13
C THR A 77 -0.95 -13.92 9.40
N PRO A 78 -2.28 -13.97 9.56
CA PRO A 78 -3.16 -13.00 8.91
C PRO A 78 -2.78 -11.56 9.25
N CYS A 79 -2.84 -10.68 8.25
CA CYS A 79 -2.74 -9.25 8.43
C CYS A 79 -3.77 -8.54 7.54
N TYR A 80 -4.04 -7.29 7.89
CA TYR A 80 -5.07 -6.47 7.27
C TYR A 80 -4.43 -5.16 6.85
N ILE A 81 -4.87 -4.61 5.72
CA ILE A 81 -4.40 -3.32 5.23
C ILE A 81 -5.59 -2.38 5.06
N LYS A 82 -5.45 -1.15 5.55
CA LYS A 82 -6.41 -0.06 5.29
C LYS A 82 -5.68 1.13 4.68
N THR A 83 -6.21 1.67 3.60
CA THR A 83 -5.77 2.94 3.01
C THR A 83 -6.53 4.11 3.62
N TYR A 84 -5.86 5.25 3.75
CA TYR A 84 -6.46 6.49 4.24
C TYR A 84 -6.18 7.63 3.26
N GLU A 85 -7.22 8.39 2.93
CA GLU A 85 -7.13 9.60 2.12
C GLU A 85 -7.02 10.81 3.06
N VAL A 86 -5.78 11.16 3.41
CA VAL A 86 -5.48 12.26 4.35
C VAL A 86 -5.18 13.58 3.64
N ASP A 87 -4.70 13.49 2.39
CA ASP A 87 -4.37 14.61 1.52
C ASP A 87 -4.39 14.10 0.07
N PRO A 88 -5.02 14.81 -0.89
CA PRO A 88 -5.13 14.35 -2.29
C PRO A 88 -3.77 14.21 -2.99
N GLY A 89 -2.72 14.83 -2.46
CA GLY A 89 -1.36 14.75 -2.97
C GLY A 89 -0.55 13.55 -2.46
N TYR A 90 -1.12 12.72 -1.58
CA TYR A 90 -0.43 11.64 -0.86
C TYR A 90 -1.25 10.36 -0.82
N LYS A 91 -0.57 9.22 -0.67
CA LYS A 91 -1.19 7.90 -0.44
C LYS A 91 -0.65 7.30 0.84
N MET A 92 -1.55 6.90 1.73
CA MET A 92 -1.24 6.34 3.04
C MET A 92 -1.90 4.98 3.19
N ALA A 93 -1.16 4.04 3.78
CA ALA A 93 -1.67 2.73 4.14
C ALA A 93 -1.13 2.31 5.52
N VAL A 94 -1.96 1.58 6.27
CA VAL A 94 -1.62 0.97 7.55
C VAL A 94 -1.82 -0.53 7.41
N CYS A 95 -0.84 -1.31 7.88
CA CYS A 95 -0.96 -2.76 8.00
C CYS A 95 -1.00 -3.14 9.48
N ALA A 96 -1.93 -4.02 9.87
CA ALA A 96 -2.15 -4.43 11.25
C ALA A 96 -2.48 -5.93 11.36
N ALA A 97 -2.30 -6.49 12.55
CA ALA A 97 -2.63 -7.90 12.85
C ALA A 97 -4.13 -8.17 13.05
N HIS A 98 -4.95 -7.11 13.18
CA HIS A 98 -6.41 -7.20 13.32
C HIS A 98 -7.10 -6.16 12.43
N PRO A 99 -8.38 -6.36 12.09
CA PRO A 99 -9.12 -5.47 11.18
C PRO A 99 -9.71 -4.23 11.87
N ASP A 100 -9.58 -4.08 13.18
CA ASP A 100 -10.14 -2.95 13.94
C ASP A 100 -9.34 -1.66 13.71
N PHE A 101 -9.51 -1.06 12.54
CA PHE A 101 -8.93 0.23 12.19
C PHE A 101 -9.85 1.38 12.62
N PRO A 102 -9.30 2.49 13.14
CA PRO A 102 -10.10 3.70 13.35
C PRO A 102 -10.65 4.22 12.02
N GLU A 103 -11.82 4.85 12.05
CA GLU A 103 -12.40 5.46 10.84
C GLU A 103 -11.53 6.61 10.34
N ASP A 104 -11.10 7.47 11.27
CA ASP A 104 -10.33 8.69 11.00
C ASP A 104 -8.97 8.70 11.71
N ILE A 105 -8.10 9.60 11.25
CA ILE A 105 -6.84 9.93 11.92
C ILE A 105 -7.03 11.07 12.91
N THR A 106 -6.30 11.04 14.02
CA THR A 106 -6.22 12.17 14.95
C THR A 106 -5.07 13.09 14.52
N MET A 107 -5.40 14.32 14.14
CA MET A 107 -4.41 15.34 13.81
C MET A 107 -3.84 15.93 15.10
N LEU A 108 -2.51 16.00 15.19
CA LEU A 108 -1.80 16.65 16.29
C LEU A 108 -1.02 17.85 15.78
N SER A 109 -1.12 18.95 16.52
CA SER A 109 -0.32 20.16 16.36
C SER A 109 1.06 20.03 17.03
N TYR A 110 1.96 20.96 16.73
CA TYR A 110 3.26 20.99 17.40
C TYR A 110 3.15 21.29 18.90
N GLU A 111 2.16 22.07 19.33
CA GLU A 111 1.93 22.38 20.74
C GLU A 111 1.52 21.15 21.55
N GLU A 112 0.80 20.21 20.95
CA GLU A 112 0.39 18.94 21.59
C GLU A 112 1.54 17.91 21.70
N LEU A 113 2.65 18.14 20.99
CA LEU A 113 3.83 17.26 20.97
C LEU A 113 4.98 17.77 21.86
N LEU A 114 4.88 18.98 22.41
CA LEU A 114 5.85 19.62 23.31
C LEU A 114 5.47 19.40 24.78
#